data_AF-A0A2Z2MJ16-F1
#
_entry.id   AF-A0A2Z2MJ16-F1
#
_cell.length_a   1.000
_cell.length_b   1.000
_cell.length_c   1.000
_cell.angle_alpha   90.00
_cell.angle_beta   90.00
_cell.angle_gamma   90.00
#
_symmetry.space_group_name_H-M   'P 1'
#
loop_
_entity.id
_entity.type
_entity.pdbx_description
1 polymer ?
#
loop_
_entity_poly.entity_id
_entity_poly.type
_entity_poly.pdbx_seq_one_letter_code
_entity_poly.pdbx_strand_id
1 'polypeptide(L)'
;MAGRLLKAFLFLAVASLVLVSLLILFSGEKYQLKVEAHFSSPLEFEGAELMAGYPNEVTHLALFKFRRSSGGGRDFRFVKAFDLPVDYVVAEIRDGEAVYCRAVFEDGRFVLDDEHCFPTLEDALRRRITLSSCINGTYLGYKIERNSIVYFLFQASNETTCVNESVEVLGRTWGVFAEITGTNGTLLCPVEVINGTYLTDEVVVVNEGRCG
;
A
#
# COMPACT_ATOMS: atom_id res chain seq x y z
N MET A 1 -60.25 -8.63 13.57
CA MET A 1 -58.94 -9.06 14.10
C MET A 1 -57.91 -9.37 13.01
N ALA A 2 -58.28 -10.06 11.92
CA ALA A 2 -57.35 -10.46 10.84
C ALA A 2 -56.55 -9.31 10.19
N GLY A 3 -57.18 -8.14 9.94
CA GLY A 3 -56.50 -7.01 9.27
C GLY A 3 -55.43 -6.29 10.12
N ARG A 4 -55.47 -6.39 11.46
CA ARG A 4 -54.42 -5.84 12.33
C ARG A 4 -53.20 -6.77 12.41
N LEU A 5 -53.45 -8.08 12.43
CA LEU A 5 -52.40 -9.10 12.39
C LEU A 5 -51.62 -9.06 11.07
N LEU A 6 -52.32 -8.89 9.94
CA LEU A 6 -51.68 -8.80 8.63
C LEU A 6 -50.76 -7.57 8.49
N LYS A 7 -51.18 -6.42 9.03
CA LYS A 7 -50.35 -5.20 9.05
C LYS A 7 -49.12 -5.33 9.94
N ALA A 8 -49.28 -5.93 11.12
CA ALA A 8 -48.15 -6.19 12.02
C ALA A 8 -47.14 -7.16 11.40
N PHE A 9 -47.63 -8.19 10.70
CA PHE A 9 -46.78 -9.15 9.99
C PHE A 9 -46.02 -8.51 8.83
N LEU A 10 -46.68 -7.68 8.01
CA LEU A 10 -46.00 -6.94 6.94
C LEU A 10 -44.94 -5.98 7.48
N PHE A 11 -45.23 -5.27 8.58
CA PHE A 11 -44.27 -4.36 9.19
C PHE A 11 -43.03 -5.12 9.71
N LEU A 12 -43.23 -6.26 10.37
CA LEU A 12 -42.14 -7.14 10.82
C LEU A 12 -41.32 -7.67 9.64
N ALA A 13 -41.97 -8.13 8.57
CA ALA A 13 -41.27 -8.63 7.39
C ALA A 13 -40.41 -7.53 6.72
N VAL A 14 -40.94 -6.31 6.59
CA VAL A 14 -40.19 -5.17 6.02
C VAL A 14 -39.04 -4.76 6.94
N ALA A 15 -39.28 -4.66 8.26
CA ALA A 15 -38.23 -4.32 9.21
C ALA A 15 -37.10 -5.36 9.24
N SER A 16 -37.44 -6.66 9.19
CA SER A 16 -36.46 -7.74 9.09
C SER A 16 -35.70 -7.69 7.77
N LEU A 17 -36.36 -7.40 6.64
CA LEU A 17 -35.70 -7.29 5.34
C LEU A 17 -34.70 -6.12 5.31
N VAL A 18 -35.09 -4.97 5.87
CA VAL A 18 -34.21 -3.80 6.02
C VAL A 18 -33.02 -4.13 6.92
N LEU A 19 -33.26 -4.78 8.06
CA LEU A 19 -32.20 -5.17 8.98
C LEU A 19 -31.22 -6.16 8.34
N VAL A 20 -31.71 -7.16 7.62
CA VAL A 20 -30.88 -8.13 6.89
C VAL A 20 -30.11 -7.44 5.77
N SER A 21 -30.73 -6.52 5.04
CA SER A 21 -30.06 -5.74 3.99
C SER A 21 -28.94 -4.86 4.58
N LEU A 22 -29.19 -4.22 5.72
CA LEU A 22 -28.15 -3.49 6.46
C LEU A 22 -27.03 -4.44 6.91
N LEU A 23 -27.34 -5.59 7.50
CA LEU A 23 -26.34 -6.54 7.96
C LEU A 23 -25.47 -7.08 6.82
N ILE A 24 -26.04 -7.29 5.64
CA ILE A 24 -25.29 -7.70 4.44
C ILE A 24 -24.41 -6.54 3.92
N LEU A 25 -24.90 -5.30 3.96
CA LEU A 25 -24.11 -4.10 3.61
C LEU A 25 -22.95 -3.84 4.58
N PHE A 26 -23.11 -4.17 5.87
CA PHE A 26 -22.06 -4.05 6.89
C PHE A 26 -21.19 -5.31 7.04
N SER A 27 -21.55 -6.40 6.38
CA SER A 27 -20.73 -7.62 6.25
C SER A 27 -19.73 -7.46 5.10
N GLY A 28 -19.00 -6.33 5.08
CA GLY A 28 -17.86 -6.18 4.19
C GLY A 28 -16.85 -7.29 4.45
N GLU A 29 -16.23 -7.81 3.38
CA GLU A 29 -15.15 -8.78 3.50
C GLU A 29 -14.07 -8.19 4.44
N LYS A 30 -13.77 -8.90 5.52
CA LYS A 30 -12.77 -8.47 6.49
C LYS A 30 -11.42 -9.10 6.14
N TYR A 31 -10.43 -8.27 5.84
CA TYR A 31 -9.09 -8.71 5.49
C TYR A 31 -8.29 -8.94 6.76
N GLN A 32 -8.01 -10.22 7.03
CA GLN A 32 -7.22 -10.60 8.20
C GLN A 32 -5.73 -10.40 7.95
N LEU A 33 -5.06 -9.85 8.95
CA LEU A 33 -3.65 -9.58 8.93
C LEU A 33 -3.01 -10.11 10.23
N LYS A 34 -1.92 -10.84 10.07
CA LYS A 34 -1.10 -11.36 11.17
C LYS A 34 0.11 -10.45 11.34
N VAL A 35 0.26 -9.88 12.52
CA VAL A 35 1.40 -9.04 12.89
C VAL A 35 2.15 -9.67 14.04
N GLU A 36 3.46 -9.77 13.90
CA GLU A 36 4.39 -10.02 14.99
C GLU A 36 5.22 -8.76 15.19
N ALA A 37 5.48 -8.40 16.44
CA ALA A 37 6.29 -7.24 16.77
C ALA A 37 7.32 -7.62 17.82
N HIS A 38 8.58 -7.27 17.56
CA HIS A 38 9.74 -7.62 18.35
C HIS A 38 10.59 -6.38 18.57
N PHE A 39 10.45 -5.75 19.73
CA PHE A 39 11.17 -4.53 20.08
C PHE A 39 12.14 -4.76 21.23
N SER A 40 13.34 -4.21 21.10
CA SER A 40 14.39 -4.25 22.13
C SER A 40 13.94 -3.63 23.45
N SER A 41 13.06 -2.65 23.38
CA SER A 41 12.59 -1.86 24.51
C SER A 41 11.13 -2.16 24.86
N PRO A 42 10.78 -2.19 26.16
CA PRO A 42 9.40 -2.37 26.59
C PRO A 42 8.45 -1.28 26.06
N LEU A 43 7.34 -1.72 25.46
CA LEU A 43 6.29 -0.90 24.88
C LEU A 43 4.92 -1.29 25.45
N GLU A 44 3.97 -0.37 25.39
CA GLU A 44 2.56 -0.59 25.64
C GLU A 44 1.80 -0.40 24.33
N PHE A 45 0.96 -1.37 23.96
CA PHE A 45 0.13 -1.27 22.76
C PHE A 45 -1.10 -0.40 23.03
N GLU A 46 -1.25 0.69 22.28
CA GLU A 46 -2.33 1.67 22.44
C GLU A 46 -3.50 1.43 21.47
N GLY A 47 -3.27 0.72 20.35
CA GLY A 47 -4.31 0.43 19.38
C GLY A 47 -3.78 0.26 17.96
N ALA A 48 -4.69 -0.02 17.02
CA ALA A 48 -4.37 -0.07 15.60
C ALA A 48 -5.47 0.63 14.80
N GLU A 49 -5.07 1.34 13.74
CA GLU A 49 -5.99 2.04 12.85
C GLU A 49 -5.67 1.76 11.38
N LEU A 50 -6.68 1.90 10.53
CA LEU A 50 -6.55 1.82 9.08
C LEU A 50 -6.54 3.24 8.51
N MET A 51 -5.46 3.58 7.83
CA MET A 51 -5.33 4.80 7.04
C MET A 51 -5.56 4.44 5.57
N ALA A 52 -6.83 4.47 5.15
CA ALA A 52 -7.23 4.20 3.78
C ALA A 52 -6.91 5.40 2.87
N GLY A 53 -6.22 5.15 1.76
CA GLY A 53 -5.90 6.17 0.77
C GLY A 53 -4.74 7.08 1.17
N TYR A 54 -3.86 6.61 2.07
CA TYR A 54 -2.66 7.34 2.49
C TYR A 54 -1.39 6.56 2.12
N PRO A 55 -0.38 7.20 1.51
CA PRO A 55 -0.30 8.63 1.18
C PRO A 55 -0.99 8.99 -0.14
N ASN A 56 -1.55 7.99 -0.85
CA ASN A 56 -2.27 8.17 -2.10
C ASN A 56 -3.49 7.25 -2.15
N GLU A 57 -4.40 7.50 -3.09
CA GLU A 57 -5.71 6.85 -3.20
C GLU A 57 -5.69 5.31 -3.30
N VAL A 58 -4.56 4.70 -3.65
CA VAL A 58 -4.39 3.25 -3.84
C VAL A 58 -3.60 2.58 -2.74
N THR A 59 -3.13 3.32 -1.73
CA THR A 59 -2.36 2.78 -0.61
C THR A 59 -3.23 2.69 0.63
N HIS A 60 -3.21 1.53 1.28
CA HIS A 60 -3.90 1.29 2.54
C HIS A 60 -2.90 0.86 3.61
N LEU A 61 -2.79 1.66 4.67
CA LEU A 61 -1.82 1.46 5.74
C LEU A 61 -2.53 1.03 7.02
N ALA A 62 -2.07 -0.04 7.65
CA ALA A 62 -2.40 -0.35 9.05
C ALA A 62 -1.33 0.21 9.97
N LEU A 63 -1.69 1.20 10.78
CA LEU A 63 -0.81 1.84 11.76
C LEU A 63 -1.06 1.26 13.15
N PHE A 64 -0.06 0.59 13.71
CA PHE A 64 -0.07 0.03 15.06
C PHE A 64 0.59 1.03 16.02
N LYS A 65 -0.13 1.49 17.03
CA LYS A 65 0.32 2.54 17.95
C LYS A 65 0.86 1.92 19.22
N PHE A 66 2.07 2.32 19.58
CA PHE A 66 2.76 1.92 20.79
C PHE A 66 3.28 3.14 21.53
N ARG A 67 3.43 2.99 22.85
CA ARG A 67 4.08 3.98 23.71
C ARG A 67 5.18 3.32 24.51
N ARG A 68 6.32 3.99 24.66
CA ARG A 68 7.40 3.46 25.50
C ARG A 68 6.95 3.40 26.96
N SER A 69 7.13 2.24 27.59
CA SER A 69 6.64 2.00 28.94
C SER A 69 7.52 0.97 29.63
N SER A 70 8.13 1.31 30.76
CA SER A 70 9.05 0.40 31.49
C SER A 70 8.38 -0.88 32.00
N GLY A 71 7.05 -0.88 32.17
CA GLY A 71 6.26 -2.06 32.51
C GLY A 71 5.63 -2.79 31.30
N GLY A 72 5.98 -2.38 30.09
CA GLY A 72 5.44 -2.89 28.84
C GLY A 72 5.98 -4.26 28.41
N GLY A 73 5.44 -4.75 27.30
CA GLY A 73 5.94 -5.95 26.61
C GLY A 73 6.98 -5.60 25.54
N ARG A 74 7.78 -6.58 25.14
CA ARG A 74 8.74 -6.45 24.02
C ARG A 74 8.27 -7.19 22.78
N ASP A 75 7.59 -8.31 23.00
CA ASP A 75 7.07 -9.19 21.97
C ASP A 75 5.55 -9.12 21.95
N PHE A 76 4.97 -8.94 20.76
CA PHE A 76 3.54 -8.90 20.55
C PHE A 76 3.15 -9.76 19.36
N ARG A 77 1.98 -10.38 19.45
CA ARG A 77 1.37 -11.09 18.33
C ARG A 77 -0.08 -10.65 18.20
N PHE A 78 -0.43 -10.13 17.03
CA PHE A 78 -1.76 -9.63 16.73
C PHE A 78 -2.35 -10.38 15.55
N VAL A 79 -3.65 -10.63 15.64
CA VAL A 79 -4.50 -10.93 14.49
C VAL A 79 -5.54 -9.83 14.44
N LYS A 80 -5.47 -9.00 13.40
CA LYS A 80 -6.39 -7.87 13.19
C LYS A 80 -7.11 -8.04 11.87
N ALA A 81 -8.32 -7.53 11.79
CA ALA A 81 -9.14 -7.60 10.61
C ALA A 81 -9.57 -6.19 10.23
N PHE A 82 -9.36 -5.83 8.97
CA PHE A 82 -9.64 -4.50 8.43
C PHE A 82 -10.69 -4.58 7.31
N ASP A 83 -11.36 -3.45 7.07
CA ASP A 83 -12.40 -3.33 6.03
C ASP A 83 -11.85 -3.28 4.60
N LEU A 84 -10.54 -3.04 4.46
CA LEU A 84 -9.84 -2.98 3.17
C LEU A 84 -8.58 -3.83 3.22
N PRO A 85 -8.11 -4.32 2.05
CA PRO A 85 -6.82 -4.99 1.98
C PRO A 85 -5.73 -4.00 2.39
N VAL A 86 -4.86 -4.41 3.30
CA VAL A 86 -3.77 -3.56 3.79
C VAL A 86 -2.55 -3.81 2.91
N ASP A 87 -1.97 -2.74 2.37
CA ASP A 87 -0.72 -2.80 1.62
C ASP A 87 0.49 -2.69 2.56
N TYR A 88 0.48 -1.75 3.51
CA TYR A 88 1.60 -1.52 4.43
C TYR A 88 1.17 -1.69 5.89
N VAL A 89 2.11 -2.15 6.72
CA VAL A 89 1.96 -2.19 8.18
C VAL A 89 3.11 -1.41 8.79
N VAL A 90 2.80 -0.47 9.68
CA VAL A 90 3.80 0.37 10.35
C VAL A 90 3.48 0.44 11.83
N ALA A 91 4.49 0.40 12.69
CA ALA A 91 4.39 0.76 14.09
C ALA A 91 4.71 2.25 14.28
N GLU A 92 3.82 3.02 14.90
CA GLU A 92 4.14 4.32 15.50
C GLU A 92 4.54 4.07 16.96
N ILE A 93 5.78 4.40 17.33
CA ILE A 93 6.27 4.28 18.70
C ILE A 93 6.49 5.67 19.26
N ARG A 94 5.74 6.01 20.31
CA ARG A 94 5.84 7.31 21.00
C ARG A 94 6.85 7.25 22.14
N ASP A 95 7.91 8.05 22.02
CA ASP A 95 8.91 8.28 23.07
C ASP A 95 9.42 9.73 23.03
N GLY A 96 8.52 10.69 23.26
CA GLY A 96 8.75 12.10 22.93
C GLY A 96 8.42 12.35 21.46
N GLU A 97 9.42 12.34 20.59
CA GLU A 97 9.19 12.31 19.13
C GLU A 97 8.84 10.88 18.70
N ALA A 98 7.88 10.74 17.79
CA ALA A 98 7.46 9.44 17.31
C ALA A 98 8.46 8.89 16.28
N VAL A 99 8.71 7.58 16.34
CA VAL A 99 9.42 6.84 15.29
C VAL A 99 8.46 5.85 14.62
N TYR A 100 8.71 5.57 13.35
CA TYR A 100 7.83 4.77 12.50
C TYR A 100 8.57 3.55 11.97
N CYS A 101 8.21 2.37 12.45
CA CYS A 101 8.86 1.13 12.07
C CYS A 101 8.03 0.37 11.04
N ARG A 102 8.51 0.28 9.80
CA ARG A 102 7.81 -0.44 8.73
C ARG A 102 7.97 -1.94 8.95
N ALA A 103 6.88 -2.68 8.80
CA ALA A 103 6.95 -4.13 8.86
C ALA A 103 7.59 -4.74 7.60
N VAL A 104 8.35 -5.82 7.79
CA VAL A 104 8.76 -6.73 6.70
C VAL A 104 7.71 -7.83 6.56
N PHE A 105 7.44 -8.28 5.33
CA PHE A 105 6.54 -9.39 5.08
C PHE A 105 7.32 -10.70 4.93
N GLU A 106 7.15 -11.62 5.88
CA GLU A 106 7.89 -12.88 5.96
C GLU A 106 6.95 -14.05 6.30
N ASP A 107 7.07 -15.17 5.57
CA ASP A 107 6.22 -16.38 5.70
C ASP A 107 4.71 -16.11 5.91
N GLY A 108 4.13 -15.13 5.22
CA GLY A 108 2.69 -14.84 5.30
C GLY A 108 2.26 -14.01 6.51
N ARG A 109 3.20 -13.34 7.19
CA ARG A 109 2.94 -12.41 8.30
C ARG A 109 3.77 -11.14 8.15
N PHE A 110 3.30 -10.07 8.80
CA PHE A 110 4.06 -8.82 8.91
C PHE A 110 4.84 -8.81 10.22
N VAL A 111 6.13 -8.49 10.15
CA VAL A 111 7.05 -8.45 11.29
C VAL A 111 7.51 -7.01 11.50
N LEU A 112 7.25 -6.47 12.69
CA LEU A 112 7.69 -5.14 13.13
C LEU A 112 8.89 -5.28 14.07
N ASP A 113 9.95 -4.51 13.81
CA ASP A 113 11.18 -4.54 14.61
C ASP A 113 11.86 -3.17 14.64
N ASP A 114 12.96 -3.08 15.40
CA ASP A 114 13.77 -1.86 15.52
C ASP A 114 14.66 -1.60 14.29
N GLU A 115 14.90 -2.59 13.42
CA GLU A 115 15.83 -2.49 12.29
C GLU A 115 15.25 -1.64 11.15
N HIS A 116 13.92 -1.58 11.07
CA HIS A 116 13.19 -0.92 9.99
C HIS A 116 12.45 0.36 10.45
N CYS A 117 13.08 1.12 11.35
CA CYS A 117 12.52 2.37 11.90
C CYS A 117 13.01 3.63 11.18
N PHE A 118 12.10 4.58 11.01
CA PHE A 118 12.29 5.82 10.29
C PHE A 118 11.79 7.02 11.13
N PRO A 119 12.35 8.22 10.91
CA PRO A 119 11.97 9.42 11.66
C PRO A 119 10.58 9.94 11.30
N THR A 120 10.06 9.62 10.11
CA THR A 120 8.74 10.05 9.65
C THR A 120 7.97 8.87 9.06
N LEU A 121 6.64 8.99 9.03
CA LEU A 121 5.78 7.99 8.41
C LEU A 121 6.01 7.93 6.90
N GLU A 122 6.22 9.09 6.27
CA GLU A 122 6.54 9.18 4.85
C GLU A 122 7.83 8.42 4.51
N ASP A 123 8.88 8.54 5.33
CA ASP A 123 10.12 7.80 5.10
C ASP A 123 9.95 6.29 5.29
N ALA A 124 9.11 5.86 6.23
CA ALA A 124 8.75 4.45 6.37
C ALA A 124 8.02 3.90 5.13
N LEU A 125 7.23 4.73 4.44
CA LEU A 125 6.51 4.36 3.22
C LEU A 125 7.30 4.65 1.94
N ARG A 126 8.48 5.26 2.05
CA ARG A 126 9.34 5.57 0.92
C ARG A 126 10.02 4.31 0.42
N ARG A 127 10.08 4.21 -0.90
CA ARG A 127 10.79 3.16 -1.64
C ARG A 127 11.27 3.68 -2.97
N ARG A 128 12.20 2.96 -3.56
CA ARG A 128 12.79 3.32 -4.86
C ARG A 128 12.31 2.39 -5.96
N ILE A 129 12.07 2.95 -7.13
CA ILE A 129 11.87 2.17 -8.36
C ILE A 129 13.01 2.53 -9.31
N THR A 130 13.81 1.53 -9.67
CA THR A 130 14.94 1.71 -10.59
C THR A 130 14.58 1.14 -11.96
N LEU A 131 14.57 1.98 -12.97
CA LEU A 131 14.47 1.54 -14.36
C LEU A 131 15.84 1.03 -14.82
N SER A 132 15.89 -0.21 -15.28
CA SER A 132 17.08 -0.83 -15.89
C SER A 132 16.73 -1.32 -17.29
N SER A 133 16.91 -0.50 -18.32
CA SER A 133 16.49 -0.85 -19.70
C SER A 133 17.26 -0.11 -20.77
N CYS A 134 17.40 -0.73 -21.94
CA CYS A 134 17.93 -0.12 -23.15
C CYS A 134 16.80 0.08 -24.16
N ILE A 135 16.51 1.33 -24.52
CA ILE A 135 15.40 1.71 -25.40
C ILE A 135 15.93 2.50 -26.60
N ASN A 136 15.35 2.30 -27.78
CA ASN A 136 15.58 3.13 -28.96
C ASN A 136 14.93 4.51 -28.79
N GLY A 137 15.64 5.39 -28.11
CA GLY A 137 15.19 6.71 -27.73
C GLY A 137 16.16 7.39 -26.77
N THR A 138 15.94 8.68 -26.55
CA THR A 138 16.66 9.49 -25.56
C THR A 138 15.85 9.55 -24.27
N TYR A 139 16.46 9.19 -23.15
CA TYR A 139 15.83 9.31 -21.83
C TYR A 139 15.71 10.78 -21.43
N LEU A 140 14.51 11.18 -20.99
CA LEU A 140 14.19 12.57 -20.63
C LEU A 140 14.02 12.76 -19.11
N GLY A 141 13.99 11.68 -18.33
CA GLY A 141 13.69 11.71 -16.89
C GLY A 141 12.41 10.95 -16.56
N TYR A 142 11.75 11.36 -15.48
CA TYR A 142 10.50 10.75 -15.03
C TYR A 142 9.46 11.80 -14.65
N LYS A 143 8.20 11.38 -14.60
CA LYS A 143 7.11 12.13 -13.96
C LYS A 143 6.29 11.19 -13.07
N ILE A 144 5.75 11.73 -11.97
CA ILE A 144 4.80 11.03 -11.10
C ILE A 144 3.46 11.75 -11.21
N GLU A 145 2.45 11.04 -11.73
CA GLU A 145 1.08 11.55 -11.83
C GLU A 145 0.24 11.04 -10.65
N ARG A 146 -0.62 11.90 -10.10
CA ARG A 146 -1.54 11.58 -8.98
C ARG A 146 -0.85 10.94 -7.77
N ASN A 147 0.45 11.18 -7.59
CA ASN A 147 1.29 10.59 -6.53
C ASN A 147 1.29 9.04 -6.51
N SER A 148 0.88 8.38 -7.60
CA SER A 148 0.73 6.93 -7.65
C SER A 148 1.06 6.31 -9.01
N ILE A 149 1.17 7.09 -10.08
CA ILE A 149 1.54 6.58 -11.41
C ILE A 149 2.90 7.11 -11.80
N VAL A 150 3.85 6.21 -12.05
CA VAL A 150 5.22 6.57 -12.45
C VAL A 150 5.37 6.39 -13.95
N TYR A 151 5.88 7.42 -14.63
CA TYR A 151 6.26 7.35 -16.03
C TYR A 151 7.74 7.68 -16.19
N PHE A 152 8.50 6.76 -16.76
CA PHE A 152 9.84 7.03 -17.29
C PHE A 152 9.70 7.54 -18.73
N LEU A 153 10.25 8.73 -18.99
CA LEU A 153 9.99 9.48 -20.22
C LEU A 153 11.11 9.28 -21.23
N PHE A 154 10.74 8.98 -22.47
CA PHE A 154 11.66 8.81 -23.58
C PHE A 154 11.18 9.61 -24.80
N GLN A 155 12.12 10.19 -25.53
CA GLN A 155 11.90 10.69 -26.89
C GLN A 155 12.39 9.62 -27.86
N ALA A 156 11.52 9.13 -28.75
CA ALA A 156 11.91 8.15 -29.77
C ALA A 156 13.03 8.71 -30.66
N SER A 157 14.06 7.90 -30.88
CA SER A 157 15.21 8.22 -31.72
C SER A 157 15.81 6.94 -32.31
N ASN A 158 16.72 7.08 -33.28
CA ASN A 158 17.42 5.92 -33.88
C ASN A 158 18.60 5.43 -33.01
N GLU A 159 18.85 6.07 -31.88
CA GLU A 159 19.92 5.72 -30.96
C GLU A 159 19.35 4.97 -29.76
N THR A 160 20.06 3.94 -29.29
CA THR A 160 19.67 3.19 -28.11
C THR A 160 20.28 3.83 -26.86
N THR A 161 19.45 4.25 -25.91
CA THR A 161 19.88 4.70 -24.58
C THR A 161 19.64 3.60 -23.56
N CYS A 162 20.69 3.19 -22.86
CA CYS A 162 20.59 2.32 -21.68
C CYS A 162 20.50 3.17 -20.41
N VAL A 163 19.44 2.96 -19.65
CA VAL A 163 19.09 3.71 -18.44
C VAL A 163 19.24 2.80 -17.23
N ASN A 164 19.83 3.35 -16.17
CA ASN A 164 19.86 2.76 -14.83
C ASN A 164 19.56 3.87 -13.81
N GLU A 165 18.31 4.33 -13.81
CA GLU A 165 17.89 5.54 -13.11
C GLU A 165 16.78 5.23 -12.12
N SER A 166 16.81 5.91 -10.97
CA SER A 166 15.92 5.65 -9.85
C SER A 166 14.98 6.81 -9.60
N VAL A 167 13.75 6.48 -9.21
CA VAL A 167 12.76 7.42 -8.69
C VAL A 167 12.29 6.97 -7.32
N GLU A 168 12.17 7.91 -6.40
CA GLU A 168 11.55 7.66 -5.09
C GLU A 168 10.03 7.83 -5.20
N VAL A 169 9.31 6.89 -4.60
CA VAL A 169 7.85 6.92 -4.50
C VAL A 169 7.41 6.69 -3.07
N LEU A 170 6.23 7.19 -2.74
CA LEU A 170 5.61 7.03 -1.42
C LEU A 170 4.43 6.08 -1.54
N GLY A 171 4.47 4.97 -0.81
CA GLY A 171 3.42 3.96 -0.81
C GLY A 171 3.34 3.15 -2.10
N ARG A 172 2.15 2.61 -2.35
CA ARG A 172 1.86 1.77 -3.52
C ARG A 172 1.66 2.63 -4.75
N THR A 173 2.10 2.13 -5.90
CA THR A 173 1.82 2.73 -7.20
C THR A 173 0.64 2.05 -7.86
N TRP A 174 -0.16 2.82 -8.59
CA TRP A 174 -1.19 2.29 -9.48
C TRP A 174 -0.56 1.61 -10.70
N GLY A 175 0.55 2.15 -11.16
CA GLY A 175 1.33 1.56 -12.24
C GLY A 175 2.65 2.27 -12.45
N VAL A 176 3.54 1.57 -13.16
CA VAL A 176 4.83 2.07 -13.60
C VAL A 176 4.93 1.79 -15.09
N PHE A 177 5.28 2.81 -15.87
CA PHE A 177 5.27 2.75 -17.33
C PHE A 177 6.51 3.45 -17.90
N ALA A 178 6.89 3.07 -19.12
CA ALA A 178 7.72 3.88 -19.97
C ALA A 178 6.84 4.58 -21.02
N GLU A 179 6.95 5.90 -21.11
CA GLU A 179 6.25 6.73 -22.08
C GLU A 179 7.24 7.14 -23.17
N ILE A 180 7.05 6.62 -24.38
CA ILE A 180 7.94 6.88 -25.52
C ILE A 180 7.19 7.78 -26.51
N THR A 181 7.61 9.04 -26.59
CA THR A 181 7.01 10.02 -27.50
C THR A 181 7.78 10.05 -28.82
N GLY A 182 7.09 9.80 -29.93
CA GLY A 182 7.63 9.88 -31.29
C GLY A 182 6.86 10.87 -32.16
N THR A 183 7.23 10.95 -33.44
CA THR A 183 6.54 11.82 -34.42
C THR A 183 5.11 11.38 -34.71
N ASN A 184 4.83 10.08 -34.54
CA ASN A 184 3.54 9.46 -34.87
C ASN A 184 2.62 9.27 -33.65
N GLY A 185 3.01 9.81 -32.48
CA GLY A 185 2.25 9.70 -31.23
C GLY A 185 3.11 9.23 -30.06
N THR A 186 2.43 8.87 -28.97
CA THR A 186 3.05 8.39 -27.73
C THR A 186 2.69 6.92 -27.53
N LEU A 187 3.70 6.11 -27.22
CA LEU A 187 3.52 4.70 -26.82
C LEU A 187 3.66 4.59 -25.31
N LEU A 188 2.76 3.84 -24.68
CA LEU A 188 2.88 3.47 -23.28
C LEU A 188 3.29 2.00 -23.19
N CYS A 189 4.49 1.78 -22.67
CA CYS A 189 5.04 0.46 -22.47
C CYS A 189 4.94 0.08 -20.99
N PRO A 190 4.32 -1.07 -20.65
CA PRO A 190 4.36 -1.57 -19.29
C PRO A 190 5.79 -1.97 -18.93
N VAL A 191 6.08 -1.97 -17.62
CA VAL A 191 7.33 -2.51 -17.10
C VAL A 191 7.10 -3.87 -16.42
N GLU A 192 8.16 -4.64 -16.30
CA GLU A 192 8.20 -5.88 -15.54
C GLU A 192 9.15 -5.72 -14.36
N VAL A 193 8.72 -6.17 -13.17
CA VAL A 193 9.56 -6.19 -11.98
C VAL A 193 10.51 -7.39 -12.08
N ILE A 194 11.81 -7.13 -12.13
CA ILE A 194 12.85 -8.16 -12.15
C ILE A 194 13.50 -8.38 -10.78
N ASN A 195 13.36 -7.43 -9.87
CA ASN A 195 13.80 -7.55 -8.49
C ASN A 195 12.94 -6.67 -7.57
N GLY A 196 12.73 -7.13 -6.34
CA GLY A 196 11.95 -6.44 -5.33
C GLY A 196 10.43 -6.63 -5.47
N THR A 197 9.69 -5.86 -4.68
CA THR A 197 8.22 -5.82 -4.62
C THR A 197 7.76 -4.41 -4.28
N TYR A 198 6.45 -4.14 -4.33
CA TYR A 198 5.92 -2.86 -3.86
C TYR A 198 6.22 -2.56 -2.36
N LEU A 199 6.61 -3.56 -1.57
CA LEU A 199 7.02 -3.39 -0.16
C LEU A 199 8.52 -3.05 0.00
N THR A 200 9.30 -3.16 -1.07
CA THR A 200 10.75 -2.96 -1.08
C THR A 200 11.17 -2.01 -2.21
N ASP A 201 12.47 -1.76 -2.34
CA ASP A 201 13.01 -1.16 -3.56
C ASP A 201 12.79 -2.15 -4.72
N GLU A 202 12.31 -1.62 -5.86
CA GLU A 202 12.03 -2.38 -7.08
C GLU A 202 13.06 -2.06 -8.17
N VAL A 203 13.40 -3.06 -8.96
CA VAL A 203 14.09 -2.89 -10.23
C VAL A 203 13.16 -3.38 -11.34
N VAL A 204 12.92 -2.51 -12.31
CA VAL A 204 11.97 -2.75 -13.39
C VAL A 204 12.64 -2.65 -14.75
N VAL A 205 12.13 -3.40 -15.71
CA VAL A 205 12.55 -3.36 -17.11
C VAL A 205 11.36 -3.06 -18.00
N VAL A 206 11.56 -2.31 -19.08
CA VAL A 206 10.49 -2.06 -20.07
C VAL A 206 10.18 -3.36 -20.81
N ASN A 207 8.91 -3.72 -20.90
CA ASN A 207 8.45 -4.78 -21.78
C ASN A 207 8.03 -4.18 -23.14
N GLU A 208 8.99 -4.06 -24.06
CA GLU A 208 8.75 -3.51 -25.40
C GLU A 208 7.70 -4.30 -26.20
N GLY A 209 7.58 -5.61 -25.95
CA GLY A 209 6.63 -6.48 -26.63
C GLY A 209 5.16 -6.21 -26.28
N ARG A 210 4.91 -5.31 -25.32
CA ARG A 210 3.56 -4.94 -24.85
C ARG A 210 3.28 -3.45 -24.92
N CYS A 211 4.10 -2.68 -25.64
CA CYS A 211 3.81 -1.27 -25.91
C CYS A 211 2.53 -1.12 -26.74
N GLY A 212 1.68 -0.17 -26.38
CA GLY A 212 0.43 0.14 -27.06
C GLY A 212 0.02 1.60 -26.94
#